data_AF-A0A7L4A5T8-F1
#
_entry.id   AF-A0A7L4A5T8-F1
#
_cell.length_a   1.000
_cell.length_b   1.000
_cell.length_c   1.000
_cell.angle_alpha   90.00
_cell.angle_beta   90.00
_cell.angle_gamma   90.00
#
_symmetry.space_group_name_H-M   'P 1'
#
loop_
_entity.id
_entity.type
_entity.pdbx_description
1 polymer ?
#
loop_
_entity_poly.entity_id
_entity_poly.type
_entity_poly.pdbx_seq_one_letter_code
_entity_poly.pdbx_strand_id
1 'polypeptide(L)'
;VYEESRKTDWQRYKEQLAAYKAQLTPAQAAALKEERRKRLEKRRSFRAKRELTVLGKPKRPRSGFNIFVSENFQESEGVSPAAKLKQLFDTWQKLSSSQKQPYLQLAEDDKVRYVNEMKSWEAKMVELGREDLIRSGTQMPKMKTAETAKKAETAKAVSHENKAKLKLKKLEE
;
A
#
# COMPACT_ATOMS: atom_id res chain seq x y z
N VAL A 1 -44.49 -8.66 9.95
CA VAL A 1 -44.17 -9.30 8.65
C VAL A 1 -42.68 -9.23 8.29
N TYR A 2 -42.12 -8.13 7.75
CA TYR A 2 -40.71 -8.13 7.29
C TYR A 2 -39.67 -8.42 8.38
N GLU A 3 -39.88 -7.90 9.60
CA GLU A 3 -38.95 -8.12 10.71
C GLU A 3 -38.99 -9.56 11.23
N GLU A 4 -40.18 -10.18 11.24
CA GLU A 4 -40.36 -11.57 11.65
C GLU A 4 -39.75 -12.51 10.61
N SER A 5 -39.98 -12.27 9.32
CA SER A 5 -39.33 -13.00 8.24
C SER A 5 -37.80 -12.87 8.30
N ARG A 6 -37.27 -11.67 8.59
CA ARG A 6 -35.82 -11.49 8.79
C ARG A 6 -35.30 -12.33 9.97
N LYS A 7 -36.02 -12.39 11.09
CA LYS A 7 -35.62 -13.16 12.27
C LYS A 7 -35.60 -14.66 11.97
N THR A 8 -36.63 -15.18 11.29
CA THR A 8 -36.71 -16.59 10.92
C THR A 8 -35.64 -16.95 9.88
N ASP A 9 -35.43 -16.12 8.86
CA ASP A 9 -34.38 -16.32 7.87
C ASP A 9 -32.97 -16.26 8.48
N TRP A 10 -32.78 -15.42 9.50
CA TRP A 10 -31.51 -15.36 10.23
C TRP A 10 -31.25 -16.64 11.06
N GLN A 11 -32.29 -17.22 11.67
CA GLN A 11 -32.18 -18.50 12.36
C GLN A 11 -31.81 -19.62 11.37
N ARG A 12 -32.52 -19.70 10.25
CA ARG A 12 -32.20 -20.65 9.16
C ARG A 12 -30.77 -20.50 8.64
N TYR A 13 -30.33 -19.26 8.39
CA TYR A 13 -28.98 -18.98 7.93
C TYR A 13 -27.91 -19.44 8.94
N LYS A 14 -28.13 -19.23 10.24
CA LYS A 14 -27.20 -19.68 11.28
C LYS A 14 -27.06 -21.20 11.30
N GLU A 15 -28.17 -21.92 11.24
CA GLU A 15 -28.19 -23.39 11.20
C GLU A 15 -27.46 -23.92 9.96
N GLN A 16 -27.79 -23.37 8.78
CA GLN A 16 -27.11 -23.73 7.52
C GLN A 16 -25.61 -23.42 7.55
N LEU A 17 -25.21 -22.27 8.10
CA LEU A 17 -23.81 -21.89 8.21
C LEU A 17 -23.05 -22.80 9.18
N ALA A 18 -23.68 -23.24 10.27
CA ALA A 18 -23.09 -24.19 11.22
C ALA A 18 -22.86 -25.55 10.55
N ALA A 19 -23.87 -26.08 9.84
CA ALA A 19 -23.76 -27.32 9.07
C ALA A 19 -22.65 -27.22 8.01
N TYR A 20 -22.61 -26.12 7.23
CA TYR A 20 -21.57 -25.88 6.23
C TYR A 20 -20.15 -25.84 6.83
N LYS A 21 -19.98 -25.15 7.97
CA LYS A 21 -18.69 -25.08 8.65
C LYS A 21 -18.24 -26.43 9.19
N ALA A 22 -19.17 -27.25 9.70
CA ALA A 22 -18.87 -28.59 10.20
C ALA A 22 -18.44 -29.56 9.08
N GLN A 23 -18.97 -29.38 7.86
CA GLN A 23 -18.59 -30.17 6.69
C GLN A 23 -17.22 -29.78 6.10
N LEU A 24 -16.67 -28.63 6.46
CA LEU A 24 -15.44 -28.13 5.86
C LEU A 24 -14.20 -28.79 6.44
N THR A 25 -13.29 -29.19 5.57
CA THR A 25 -11.95 -29.63 6.01
C THR A 25 -11.14 -28.42 6.52
N PRO A 26 -10.19 -28.63 7.45
CA PRO A 26 -9.33 -27.55 7.95
C PRO A 26 -8.57 -26.81 6.83
N ALA A 27 -8.16 -27.52 5.78
CA ALA A 27 -7.49 -26.95 4.62
C ALA A 27 -8.41 -26.02 3.81
N GLN A 28 -9.65 -26.45 3.54
CA GLN A 28 -10.65 -25.62 2.85
C GLN A 28 -11.01 -24.38 3.67
N ALA A 29 -11.15 -24.53 5.00
CA ALA A 29 -11.42 -23.41 5.90
C ALA A 29 -10.28 -22.37 5.89
N ALA A 30 -9.03 -22.83 5.91
CA ALA A 30 -7.86 -21.96 5.78
C ALA A 30 -7.83 -21.24 4.42
N ALA A 31 -8.10 -21.94 3.33
CA ALA A 31 -8.16 -21.36 1.98
C ALA A 31 -9.23 -20.25 1.87
N LEU A 32 -10.43 -20.47 2.42
CA LEU A 32 -11.49 -19.45 2.44
C LEU A 32 -11.09 -18.24 3.31
N LYS A 33 -10.40 -18.46 4.43
CA LYS A 33 -9.92 -17.37 5.29
C LYS A 33 -8.86 -16.52 4.56
N GLU A 34 -7.93 -17.16 3.88
CA GLU A 34 -6.92 -16.53 3.02
C GLU A 34 -7.57 -15.72 1.89
N GLU A 35 -8.54 -16.29 1.18
CA GLU A 35 -9.25 -15.60 0.10
C GLU A 35 -10.00 -14.37 0.63
N ARG A 36 -10.72 -14.51 1.76
CA ARG A 36 -11.41 -13.39 2.42
C ARG A 36 -10.44 -12.29 2.83
N ARG A 37 -9.26 -12.65 3.35
CA ARG A 37 -8.19 -11.70 3.69
C ARG A 37 -7.72 -10.95 2.45
N LYS A 38 -7.35 -11.65 1.38
CA LYS A 38 -6.92 -11.05 0.10
C LYS A 38 -7.98 -10.12 -0.49
N ARG A 39 -9.25 -10.53 -0.45
CA ARG A 39 -10.36 -9.70 -0.94
C ARG A 39 -10.54 -8.42 -0.11
N LEU A 40 -10.42 -8.53 1.22
CA LEU A 40 -10.51 -7.37 2.11
C LEU A 40 -9.32 -6.42 1.93
N GLU A 41 -8.10 -6.95 1.84
CA GLU A 41 -6.88 -6.19 1.57
C GLU A 41 -6.98 -5.45 0.23
N LYS A 42 -7.42 -6.13 -0.83
CA LYS A 42 -7.71 -5.52 -2.13
C LYS A 42 -8.73 -4.38 -1.97
N ARG A 43 -9.85 -4.61 -1.28
CA ARG A 43 -10.86 -3.55 -1.06
C ARG A 43 -10.29 -2.37 -0.27
N ARG A 44 -9.46 -2.62 0.75
CA ARG A 44 -8.79 -1.57 1.53
C ARG A 44 -7.82 -0.77 0.65
N SER A 45 -7.00 -1.43 -0.15
CA SER A 45 -6.04 -0.75 -1.04
C SER A 45 -6.73 0.08 -2.12
N PHE A 46 -7.82 -0.40 -2.71
CA PHE A 46 -8.63 0.39 -3.66
C PHE A 46 -9.26 1.62 -3.00
N ARG A 47 -9.79 1.49 -1.77
CA ARG A 47 -10.35 2.63 -1.03
C ARG A 47 -9.28 3.68 -0.73
N ALA A 48 -8.13 3.26 -0.21
CA ALA A 48 -7.01 4.15 0.06
C ALA A 48 -6.50 4.84 -1.22
N LYS A 49 -6.37 4.09 -2.34
CA LYS A 49 -5.99 4.68 -3.63
C LYS A 49 -7.00 5.73 -4.10
N ARG A 50 -8.31 5.43 -4.00
CA ARG A 50 -9.37 6.37 -4.40
C ARG A 50 -9.34 7.64 -3.55
N GLU A 51 -9.15 7.49 -2.23
CA GLU A 51 -9.00 8.63 -1.32
C GLU A 51 -7.83 9.53 -1.74
N LEU A 52 -6.65 8.95 -2.00
CA LEU A 52 -5.49 9.70 -2.48
C LEU A 52 -5.75 10.40 -3.82
N THR A 53 -6.49 9.76 -4.74
CA THR A 53 -6.90 10.39 -6.00
C THR A 53 -7.84 11.58 -5.77
N VAL A 54 -8.82 11.44 -4.88
CA VAL A 54 -9.77 12.52 -4.54
C VAL A 54 -9.06 13.69 -3.87
N LEU A 55 -8.06 13.42 -3.03
CA LEU A 55 -7.20 14.44 -2.40
C LEU A 55 -6.19 15.06 -3.37
N GLY A 56 -6.20 14.68 -4.65
CA GLY A 56 -5.33 15.26 -5.68
C GLY A 56 -3.85 14.95 -5.48
N LYS A 57 -3.51 13.79 -4.91
CA LYS A 57 -2.11 13.42 -4.68
C LYS A 57 -1.32 13.42 -6.00
N PRO A 58 -0.19 14.15 -6.08
CA PRO A 58 0.67 14.19 -7.26
C PRO A 58 1.06 12.81 -7.77
N LYS A 59 0.98 12.61 -9.09
CA LYS A 59 1.44 11.37 -9.73
C LYS A 59 2.95 11.26 -9.63
N ARG A 60 3.44 10.03 -9.45
CA ARG A 60 4.87 9.71 -9.41
C ARG A 60 5.59 10.21 -10.67
N PRO A 61 6.88 10.56 -10.57
CA PRO A 61 7.62 11.05 -11.72
C PRO A 61 7.73 9.97 -12.79
N ARG A 62 7.61 10.36 -14.05
CA ARG A 62 7.76 9.48 -15.21
C ARG A 62 9.24 9.21 -15.46
N SER A 63 9.58 7.95 -15.74
CA SER A 63 10.92 7.62 -16.22
C SER A 63 11.05 7.95 -17.71
N GLY A 64 12.28 8.08 -18.22
CA GLY A 64 12.50 8.32 -19.65
C GLY A 64 11.86 7.25 -20.54
N PHE A 65 11.88 5.98 -20.09
CA PHE A 65 11.15 4.92 -20.78
C PHE A 65 9.63 5.11 -20.76
N ASN A 66 9.04 5.59 -19.66
CA ASN A 66 7.60 5.86 -19.63
C ASN A 66 7.20 6.98 -20.60
N ILE A 67 8.07 7.98 -20.77
CA ILE A 67 7.88 9.08 -21.72
C ILE A 67 7.98 8.55 -23.15
N PHE A 68 9.06 7.80 -23.46
CA PHE A 68 9.23 7.11 -24.74
C PHE A 68 8.02 6.23 -25.09
N VAL A 69 7.55 5.40 -24.15
CA VAL A 69 6.35 4.58 -24.35
C VAL A 69 5.14 5.47 -24.61
N SER A 70 4.91 6.55 -23.85
CA SER A 70 3.73 7.39 -24.07
C SER A 70 3.67 8.02 -25.45
N GLU A 71 4.82 8.33 -26.06
CA GLU A 71 4.90 8.90 -27.41
C GLU A 71 4.76 7.82 -28.49
N ASN A 72 5.41 6.68 -28.31
CA ASN A 72 5.53 5.66 -29.36
C ASN A 72 4.46 4.55 -29.27
N PHE A 73 3.62 4.54 -28.22
CA PHE A 73 2.64 3.45 -28.02
C PHE A 73 1.53 3.44 -29.07
N GLN A 74 1.09 4.61 -29.55
CA GLN A 74 0.07 4.70 -30.59
C GLN A 74 0.59 4.18 -31.93
N GLU A 75 1.82 4.53 -32.28
CA GLU A 75 2.49 4.17 -33.54
C GLU A 75 3.06 2.75 -33.52
N SER A 76 3.25 2.14 -32.35
CA SER A 76 3.76 0.77 -32.25
C SER A 76 2.78 -0.26 -32.82
N GLU A 77 3.31 -1.13 -33.68
CA GLU A 77 2.59 -2.26 -34.25
C GLU A 77 2.37 -3.35 -33.21
N GLY A 78 1.23 -4.05 -33.27
CA GLY A 78 0.99 -5.19 -32.39
C GLY A 78 -0.47 -5.41 -32.04
N VAL A 79 -0.87 -6.69 -32.04
CA VAL A 79 -2.26 -7.13 -31.83
C VAL A 79 -2.74 -6.88 -30.40
N SER A 80 -1.83 -6.95 -29.41
CA SER A 80 -2.17 -6.73 -28.01
C SER A 80 -1.32 -5.63 -27.36
N PRO A 81 -1.85 -4.88 -26.37
CA PRO A 81 -1.08 -3.90 -25.61
C PRO A 81 0.20 -4.46 -24.98
N ALA A 82 0.17 -5.73 -24.57
CA ALA A 82 1.34 -6.41 -24.01
C ALA A 82 2.42 -6.67 -25.08
N ALA A 83 2.02 -7.05 -26.29
CA ALA A 83 2.95 -7.24 -27.41
C ALA A 83 3.59 -5.90 -27.83
N LYS A 84 2.80 -4.83 -27.94
CA LYS A 84 3.29 -3.47 -28.21
C LYS A 84 4.33 -3.03 -27.19
N LEU A 85 4.04 -3.19 -25.89
CA LEU A 85 4.98 -2.81 -24.83
C LEU A 85 6.28 -3.61 -24.88
N LYS A 86 6.22 -4.91 -25.21
CA LYS A 86 7.42 -5.74 -25.37
C LYS A 86 8.30 -5.23 -26.51
N GLN A 87 7.70 -4.91 -27.66
CA GLN A 87 8.45 -4.35 -28.79
C GLN A 87 9.07 -2.98 -28.44
N LEU A 88 8.32 -2.08 -27.80
CA LEU A 88 8.85 -0.79 -27.35
C LEU A 88 10.01 -0.96 -26.36
N PHE A 89 9.94 -1.95 -25.46
CA PHE A 89 11.04 -2.25 -24.57
C PHE A 89 12.29 -2.69 -25.35
N ASP A 90 12.14 -3.57 -26.33
CA ASP A 90 13.25 -4.04 -27.17
C ASP A 90 13.85 -2.88 -28.00
N THR A 91 13.01 -2.02 -28.58
CA THR A 91 13.43 -0.80 -29.28
C THR A 91 14.18 0.13 -28.34
N TRP A 92 13.65 0.39 -27.15
CA TRP A 92 14.31 1.22 -26.14
C TRP A 92 15.68 0.69 -25.75
N GLN A 93 15.85 -0.63 -25.58
CA GLN A 93 17.17 -1.20 -25.28
C GLN A 93 18.18 -0.94 -26.40
N LYS A 94 17.73 -1.02 -27.66
CA LYS A 94 18.57 -0.80 -28.85
C LYS A 94 18.91 0.67 -29.13
N LEU A 95 18.14 1.62 -28.60
CA LEU A 95 18.42 3.05 -28.77
C LEU A 95 19.79 3.44 -28.18
N SER A 96 20.52 4.29 -28.90
CA SER A 96 21.80 4.82 -28.45
C SER A 96 21.63 5.76 -27.25
N SER A 97 22.73 6.07 -26.56
CA SER A 97 22.73 7.04 -25.46
C SER A 97 22.23 8.41 -25.90
N SER A 98 22.60 8.86 -27.11
CA SER A 98 22.18 10.14 -27.69
C SER A 98 20.68 10.18 -27.98
N GLN A 99 20.11 9.11 -28.53
CA GLN A 99 18.66 8.99 -28.77
C GLN A 99 17.86 8.93 -27.46
N LYS A 100 18.45 8.38 -26.40
CA LYS A 100 17.84 8.35 -25.06
C LYS A 100 17.90 9.68 -24.33
N GLN A 101 18.86 10.56 -24.65
CA GLN A 101 19.08 11.82 -23.90
C GLN A 101 17.82 12.70 -23.77
N PRO A 102 17.05 12.97 -24.84
CA PRO A 102 15.86 13.81 -24.72
C PRO A 102 14.86 13.26 -23.70
N TYR A 103 14.62 11.95 -23.71
CA TYR A 103 13.73 11.29 -22.77
C TYR A 103 14.26 11.30 -21.34
N LEU A 104 15.58 11.18 -21.16
CA LEU A 104 16.21 11.26 -19.85
C LEU A 104 16.13 12.68 -19.27
N GLN A 105 16.31 13.70 -20.10
CA GLN A 105 16.16 15.10 -19.71
C GLN A 105 14.71 15.41 -19.31
N LEU A 106 13.73 15.00 -20.12
CA LEU A 106 12.31 15.15 -19.76
C LEU A 106 11.95 14.40 -18.47
N ALA A 107 12.59 13.26 -18.21
CA ALA A 107 12.40 12.53 -16.95
C ALA A 107 12.98 13.29 -15.75
N GLU A 108 14.09 14.02 -15.92
CA GLU A 108 14.65 14.88 -14.88
C GLU A 108 13.74 16.08 -14.61
N ASP A 109 13.22 16.72 -15.65
CA ASP A 109 12.24 17.81 -15.52
C ASP A 109 10.96 17.32 -14.79
N ASP A 110 10.50 16.10 -15.09
CA ASP A 110 9.33 15.50 -14.43
C ASP A 110 9.61 15.15 -12.95
N LYS A 111 10.86 14.86 -12.56
CA LYS A 111 11.25 14.76 -11.14
C LYS A 111 11.14 16.10 -10.45
N VAL A 112 11.63 17.18 -11.06
CA VAL A 112 11.53 18.54 -10.50
C VAL A 112 10.06 18.92 -10.31
N ARG A 113 9.22 18.70 -11.34
CA ARG A 113 7.75 18.86 -11.25
C ARG A 113 7.17 18.10 -10.06
N TYR A 114 7.46 16.81 -9.94
CA TYR A 114 6.96 15.96 -8.86
C TYR A 114 7.38 16.47 -7.47
N VAL A 115 8.63 16.89 -7.30
CA VAL A 115 9.13 17.43 -6.03
C VAL A 115 8.36 18.69 -5.63
N ASN A 116 8.14 19.60 -6.57
CA ASN A 116 7.42 20.85 -6.33
C ASN A 116 5.94 20.59 -6.00
N GLU A 117 5.27 19.76 -6.81
CA GLU A 117 3.87 19.39 -6.56
C GLU A 117 3.70 18.67 -5.22
N MET A 118 4.62 17.77 -4.85
CA MET A 118 4.58 17.06 -3.58
C MET A 118 4.76 17.99 -2.38
N LYS A 119 5.65 18.99 -2.46
CA LYS A 119 5.83 19.97 -1.39
C LYS A 119 4.52 20.73 -1.15
N SER A 120 3.90 21.25 -2.21
CA SER A 120 2.63 21.98 -2.10
C SER A 120 1.49 21.08 -1.60
N TRP A 121 1.43 19.82 -2.07
CA TRP A 121 0.42 18.87 -1.64
C TRP A 121 0.60 18.46 -0.17
N GLU A 122 1.83 18.19 0.27
CA GLU A 122 2.13 17.86 1.67
C GLU A 122 1.77 19.03 2.60
N ALA A 123 2.09 20.27 2.22
CA ALA A 123 1.67 21.46 2.96
C ALA A 123 0.14 21.55 3.11
N LYS A 124 -0.60 21.31 2.02
CA LYS A 124 -2.06 21.26 2.04
C LYS A 124 -2.60 20.13 2.94
N MET A 125 -1.93 18.98 2.99
CA MET A 125 -2.36 17.89 3.87
C MET A 125 -2.14 18.23 5.35
N VAL A 126 -1.07 18.97 5.70
CA VAL A 126 -0.86 19.49 7.06
C VAL A 126 -1.99 20.45 7.43
N GLU A 127 -2.33 21.40 6.56
CA GLU A 127 -3.41 22.38 6.78
C GLU A 127 -4.76 21.69 7.01
N LEU A 128 -5.04 20.60 6.29
CA LEU A 128 -6.25 19.79 6.46
C LEU A 128 -6.20 18.81 7.65
N GLY A 129 -5.11 18.81 8.45
CA GLY A 129 -4.92 17.91 9.58
C GLY A 129 -4.69 16.44 9.20
N ARG A 130 -4.38 16.16 7.92
CA ARG A 130 -4.15 14.82 7.35
C ARG A 130 -2.66 14.50 7.26
N GLU A 131 -1.93 14.71 8.36
CA GLU A 131 -0.50 14.42 8.46
C GLU A 131 -0.17 12.92 8.23
N ASP A 132 -1.15 12.03 8.42
CA ASP A 132 -1.05 10.60 8.15
C ASP A 132 -0.65 10.28 6.70
N LEU A 133 -0.90 11.21 5.77
CA LEU A 133 -0.67 11.02 4.34
C LEU A 133 0.70 11.55 3.85
N ILE A 134 1.46 12.21 4.72
CA ILE A 134 2.77 12.81 4.42
C ILE A 134 3.85 11.73 4.44
N ARG A 135 4.84 11.83 3.54
CA ARG A 135 5.96 10.87 3.48
C ARG A 135 6.75 10.91 4.80
N SER A 136 7.08 9.73 5.33
CA SER A 136 7.79 9.57 6.61
C SER A 136 9.14 10.30 6.68
N GLY A 137 9.84 10.48 5.56
CA GLY A 137 11.08 11.26 5.50
C GLY A 137 10.89 12.79 5.57
N THR A 138 9.69 13.28 5.31
CA THR A 138 9.30 14.70 5.40
C THR A 138 8.49 14.99 6.67
N GLN A 139 8.08 13.96 7.42
CA GLN A 139 7.45 14.17 8.72
C GLN A 139 8.45 14.89 9.61
N MET A 140 8.16 16.16 9.92
CA MET A 140 8.89 16.91 10.93
C MET A 140 8.98 16.02 12.17
N PRO A 141 10.16 15.91 12.82
CA PRO A 141 10.27 15.13 14.03
C PRO A 141 9.24 15.70 15.00
N LYS A 142 8.21 14.90 15.32
CA LYS A 142 7.33 15.21 16.46
C LYS A 142 8.28 15.38 17.64
N MET A 143 8.43 16.62 18.12
CA MET A 143 9.12 16.89 19.37
C MET A 143 8.44 15.99 20.38
N LYS A 144 9.13 14.94 20.82
CA LYS A 144 8.59 14.02 21.82
C LYS A 144 8.36 14.87 23.06
N THR A 145 7.10 15.16 23.37
CA THR A 145 6.76 15.70 24.67
C THR A 145 7.31 14.75 25.73
N ALA A 146 7.96 15.29 26.76
CA ALA A 146 8.76 14.56 27.75
C ALA A 146 8.02 13.38 28.43
N GLU A 147 6.69 13.35 28.33
CA GLU A 147 5.83 12.29 28.86
C GLU A 147 5.91 10.97 28.07
N THR A 148 6.12 11.00 26.75
CA THR A 148 6.26 9.77 25.94
C THR A 148 7.65 9.14 26.07
N ALA A 149 8.68 9.95 26.37
CA ALA A 149 10.03 9.46 26.65
C ALA A 149 10.09 8.68 27.97
N LYS A 150 9.47 9.19 29.04
CA LYS A 150 9.41 8.51 30.35
C LYS A 150 8.67 7.17 30.31
N LYS A 151 7.58 7.07 29.52
CA LYS A 151 6.84 5.80 29.31
C LYS A 151 7.65 4.76 28.50
N ALA A 152 8.47 5.20 27.55
CA ALA A 152 9.31 4.29 26.76
C ALA A 152 10.50 3.74 27.57
N GLU A 153 11.04 4.53 28.49
CA GLU A 153 12.15 4.14 29.37
C GLU A 153 11.69 3.13 30.44
N THR A 154 10.53 3.38 31.05
CA THR A 154 9.91 2.43 31.99
C THR A 154 9.52 1.11 31.32
N ALA A 155 8.98 1.13 30.09
CA ALA A 155 8.68 -0.10 29.36
C ALA A 155 9.94 -0.92 29.01
N LYS A 156 11.06 -0.25 28.67
CA LYS A 156 12.35 -0.93 28.43
C LYS A 156 12.93 -1.54 29.70
N ALA A 157 12.87 -0.82 30.84
CA ALA A 157 13.31 -1.34 32.13
C ALA A 157 12.54 -2.61 32.53
N VAL A 158 11.20 -2.59 32.40
CA VAL A 158 10.33 -3.74 32.70
C VAL A 158 10.64 -4.94 31.78
N SER A 159 10.92 -4.71 30.49
CA SER A 159 11.31 -5.79 29.57
C SER A 159 12.67 -6.41 29.90
N HIS A 160 13.63 -5.60 30.37
CA HIS A 160 14.95 -6.08 30.74
C HIS A 160 14.92 -6.91 32.02
N GLU A 161 14.11 -6.48 33.00
CA GLU A 161 13.92 -7.20 34.26
C GLU A 161 13.23 -8.56 34.05
N ASN A 162 12.19 -8.62 33.21
CA ASN A 162 11.53 -9.88 32.85
C ASN A 162 12.47 -10.84 32.11
N LYS A 163 13.35 -10.32 31.25
CA LYS A 163 14.35 -11.13 30.55
C LYS A 163 15.44 -11.66 31.48
N ALA A 164 15.80 -10.92 32.53
CA ALA A 164 16.73 -11.37 33.56
C ALA A 164 16.12 -12.48 34.43
N LYS A 165 14.86 -12.33 34.86
CA LYS A 165 14.12 -13.35 35.63
C LYS A 165 13.94 -14.65 34.85
N LEU A 166 13.69 -14.57 33.54
CA LEU A 166 13.57 -15.75 32.69
C LEU A 166 14.91 -16.50 32.50
N LYS A 167 16.05 -15.79 32.54
CA LYS A 167 17.37 -16.40 32.42
C LYS A 167 17.80 -17.12 33.70
N LEU A 168 17.48 -16.55 34.88
CA LEU A 168 17.74 -17.19 36.17
C LEU A 168 16.93 -18.48 36.34
N LYS A 169 15.65 -18.47 35.95
CA LYS A 169 14.80 -19.66 36.03
C LYS A 169 15.22 -20.81 35.10
N LYS A 170 16.04 -20.52 34.07
CA LYS A 170 16.58 -21.51 33.13
C LYS A 170 17.94 -22.09 33.58
N LEU A 171 18.52 -21.59 34.67
CA LEU A 171 19.78 -22.08 35.24
C LEU A 171 19.57 -22.99 36.46
N GLU A 172 18.34 -23.09 36.98
CA GLU A 172 17.96 -23.93 38.12
C GLU A 172 17.24 -25.24 37.69
N GLU A 173 17.13 -25.50 36.39
CA GLU A 173 16.55 -26.71 35.78
C GLU A 173 17.61 -27.43 34.96
#